data_AF-A0A351Q9I0-F1
#
_entry.id   AF-A0A351Q9I0-F1
#
_cell.length_a   1.000
_cell.length_b   1.000
_cell.length_c   1.000
_cell.angle_alpha   90.00
_cell.angle_beta   90.00
_cell.angle_gamma   90.00
#
_symmetry.space_group_name_H-M   'P 1'
#
loop_
_entity.id
_entity.type
_entity.pdbx_description
1 polymer ?
#
loop_
_entity_poly.entity_id
_entity_poly.type
_entity_poly.pdbx_seq_one_letter_code
_entity_poly.pdbx_strand_id
1 'polypeptide(L)'
;MNKHFLAHLEQIESSIKNFLPLEANSEWKKLSFGNENIDSKHIFPLIETTRSLVDLGGKRWRPLLLVLCARACAKDKEKSQKAAYLLAPLVEFVHTASLIHDDIEDSSPVRRGKPAAYITYGIDTAINAGSWLYFEAPLCIEKLNCSIELKNRLFSNYLMELRRLHLGQAMDIAWHRDNTKVPSVQEYLEMVKGKTGTLASLAAKTGALASNADDETVKKALLRAITDKKRGYGELNLEVKDEALNHIAAMSGGDLRTAYNALELAVLTTEADKSGKITVTLKDAEQSIQRKALSYDENSYYDMLSAFCKSLRGSDSDAALYYAHRIISGGGDPLLIFRRLLAHSAEDVGMADPRALVVCSSALTAFQNMGYPEGLLPLSEAIIYVCEAPKSNSVVVAMNAAQAAAQSTKDDTVPMHIRNAVFGDKEAKAKSREYKYPHDYGGYVEQQYLPDSLKGSVFYTPGNNGFETEVKKLREKRGK
;
A
#
# COMPACT_ATOMS: atom_id res chain seq x y z
N MET A 1 38.97 -1.34 -18.79
CA MET A 1 38.13 -1.78 -17.66
C MET A 1 38.75 -3.06 -17.10
N ASN A 2 38.90 -3.20 -15.78
CA ASN A 2 39.59 -4.36 -15.18
C ASN A 2 38.86 -5.67 -15.59
N LYS A 3 39.59 -6.66 -16.11
CA LYS A 3 39.03 -7.96 -16.56
C LYS A 3 38.17 -8.64 -15.48
N HIS A 4 38.42 -8.31 -14.21
CA HIS A 4 37.69 -8.82 -13.06
C HIS A 4 36.16 -8.57 -13.09
N PHE A 5 35.68 -7.49 -13.72
CA PHE A 5 34.25 -7.15 -13.70
C PHE A 5 33.49 -7.55 -14.97
N LEU A 6 34.17 -8.06 -16.00
CA LEU A 6 33.54 -8.36 -17.30
C LEU A 6 32.40 -9.37 -17.18
N ALA A 7 32.60 -10.45 -16.43
CA ALA A 7 31.56 -11.45 -16.20
C ALA A 7 30.31 -10.88 -15.51
N HIS A 8 30.48 -9.92 -14.58
CA HIS A 8 29.35 -9.24 -13.94
C HIS A 8 28.60 -8.35 -14.93
N LEU A 9 29.33 -7.62 -15.77
CA LEU A 9 28.75 -6.74 -16.77
C LEU A 9 27.96 -7.52 -17.83
N GLU A 10 28.46 -8.67 -18.27
CA GLU A 10 27.74 -9.54 -19.21
C GLU A 10 26.39 -10.04 -18.64
N GLN A 11 26.37 -10.45 -17.37
CA GLN A 11 25.13 -10.86 -16.70
C GLN A 11 24.15 -9.69 -16.50
N ILE A 12 24.67 -8.50 -16.18
CA ILE A 12 23.88 -7.27 -16.08
C ILE A 12 23.23 -6.94 -17.43
N GLU A 13 24.01 -6.95 -18.53
CA GLU A 13 23.50 -6.68 -19.88
C GLU A 13 22.47 -7.71 -20.31
N SER A 14 22.69 -9.00 -20.00
CA SER A 14 21.72 -10.07 -20.26
C SER A 14 20.39 -9.79 -19.55
N SER A 15 20.43 -9.43 -18.26
CA SER A 15 19.21 -9.12 -17.50
C SER A 15 18.48 -7.90 -18.06
N ILE A 16 19.20 -6.81 -18.36
CA ILE A 16 18.64 -5.60 -18.98
C ILE A 16 17.91 -5.92 -20.29
N LYS A 17 18.52 -6.72 -21.17
CA LYS A 17 17.92 -7.11 -22.46
C LYS A 17 16.68 -8.00 -22.30
N ASN A 18 16.62 -8.82 -21.26
CA ASN A 18 15.46 -9.67 -20.99
C ASN A 18 14.24 -8.87 -20.52
N PHE A 19 14.44 -7.78 -19.77
CA PHE A 19 13.36 -6.92 -19.29
C PHE A 19 12.98 -5.82 -20.27
N LEU A 20 13.87 -5.45 -21.18
CA LEU A 20 13.59 -4.53 -22.28
C LEU A 20 13.96 -5.19 -23.61
N PRO A 21 13.14 -6.12 -24.14
CA PRO A 21 13.46 -6.91 -25.33
C PRO A 21 13.38 -6.07 -26.62
N LEU A 22 13.99 -6.55 -27.72
CA LEU A 22 13.84 -5.93 -29.04
C LEU A 22 12.42 -6.11 -29.58
N GLU A 23 11.85 -7.28 -29.35
CA GLU A 23 10.50 -7.65 -29.76
C GLU A 23 9.71 -8.11 -28.54
N ALA A 24 8.52 -7.53 -28.35
CA ALA A 24 7.61 -7.92 -27.28
C ALA A 24 6.91 -9.25 -27.63
N ASN A 25 7.30 -10.34 -26.95
CA ASN A 25 6.59 -11.62 -27.03
C ASN A 25 5.37 -11.66 -26.09
N SER A 26 4.53 -12.68 -26.19
CA SER A 26 3.29 -12.79 -25.39
C SER A 26 3.54 -12.80 -23.87
N GLU A 27 4.59 -13.50 -23.40
CA GLU A 27 4.93 -13.54 -21.98
C GLU A 27 5.31 -12.15 -21.46
N TRP A 28 6.15 -11.43 -22.20
CA TRP A 28 6.58 -10.09 -21.84
C TRP A 28 5.41 -9.10 -21.87
N LYS A 29 4.54 -9.18 -22.88
CA LYS A 29 3.33 -8.32 -22.96
C LYS A 29 2.40 -8.54 -21.76
N LYS A 30 2.20 -9.80 -21.38
CA LYS A 30 1.39 -10.15 -20.20
C LYS A 30 2.02 -9.62 -18.91
N LEU A 31 3.34 -9.70 -18.78
CA LEU A 31 4.07 -9.16 -17.63
C LEU A 31 3.98 -7.63 -17.53
N SER A 32 4.22 -6.93 -18.65
CA SER A 32 4.29 -5.46 -18.68
C SER A 32 2.91 -4.80 -18.65
N PHE A 33 1.92 -5.35 -19.37
CA PHE A 33 0.62 -4.70 -19.57
C PHE A 33 -0.59 -5.52 -19.10
N GLY A 34 -0.39 -6.76 -18.62
CA GLY A 34 -1.50 -7.65 -18.26
C GLY A 34 -2.33 -8.15 -19.45
N ASN A 35 -1.93 -7.83 -20.68
CA ASN A 35 -2.66 -8.16 -21.91
C ASN A 35 -1.70 -8.60 -23.02
N GLU A 36 -1.77 -9.86 -23.42
CA GLU A 36 -0.91 -10.47 -24.45
C GLU A 36 -1.36 -10.16 -25.90
N ASN A 37 -2.59 -9.70 -26.09
CA ASN A 37 -3.19 -9.48 -27.42
C ASN A 37 -2.93 -8.07 -27.99
N ILE A 38 -2.11 -7.26 -27.33
CA ILE A 38 -1.76 -5.92 -27.80
C ILE A 38 -0.86 -6.05 -29.04
N ASP A 39 -1.21 -5.35 -30.12
CA ASP A 39 -0.39 -5.28 -31.33
C ASP A 39 0.97 -4.61 -31.01
N SER A 40 2.06 -5.28 -31.40
CA SER A 40 3.42 -4.83 -31.12
C SER A 40 3.73 -3.43 -31.68
N LYS A 41 3.02 -2.98 -32.73
CA LYS A 41 3.19 -1.62 -33.26
C LYS A 41 2.86 -0.51 -32.26
N HIS A 42 1.98 -0.78 -31.28
CA HIS A 42 1.61 0.17 -30.24
C HIS A 42 2.60 0.18 -29.06
N ILE A 43 3.37 -0.90 -28.91
CA ILE A 43 4.40 -1.05 -27.87
C ILE A 43 5.75 -0.52 -28.39
N PHE A 44 6.00 -0.66 -29.70
CA PHE A 44 7.26 -0.31 -30.35
C PHE A 44 7.79 1.09 -29.97
N PRO A 45 6.98 2.18 -29.92
CA PRO A 45 7.48 3.49 -29.53
C PRO A 45 8.06 3.55 -28.11
N LEU A 46 7.55 2.73 -27.18
CA LEU A 46 8.06 2.66 -25.80
C LEU A 46 9.43 1.94 -25.76
N ILE A 47 9.49 0.78 -26.41
CA ILE A 47 10.69 -0.06 -26.46
C ILE A 47 11.81 0.64 -27.23
N GLU A 48 11.54 1.06 -28.48
CA GLU A 48 12.54 1.65 -29.38
C GLU A 48 13.18 2.89 -28.75
N THR A 49 12.35 3.80 -28.22
CA THR A 49 12.82 5.07 -27.62
C THR A 49 13.73 4.83 -26.42
N THR A 50 13.34 3.92 -25.52
CA THR A 50 14.14 3.61 -24.32
C THR A 50 15.39 2.81 -24.65
N ARG A 51 15.27 1.81 -25.53
CA ARG A 51 16.40 1.00 -26.02
C ARG A 51 17.46 1.83 -26.72
N SER A 52 17.06 2.85 -27.48
CA SER A 52 17.99 3.75 -28.17
C SER A 52 19.06 4.33 -27.24
N LEU A 53 18.75 4.52 -25.95
CA LEU A 53 19.71 5.00 -24.95
C LEU A 53 20.35 3.87 -24.13
N VAL A 54 19.60 2.82 -23.81
CA VAL A 54 20.13 1.64 -23.09
C VAL A 54 21.24 0.96 -23.90
N ASP A 55 21.00 0.72 -25.19
CA ASP A 55 21.88 -0.03 -26.10
C ASP A 55 23.16 0.75 -26.47
N LEU A 56 23.15 2.09 -26.40
CA LEU A 56 24.37 2.90 -26.53
C LEU A 56 25.41 2.59 -25.44
N GLY A 57 24.98 1.89 -24.39
CA GLY A 57 25.86 1.47 -23.32
C GLY A 57 26.24 2.61 -22.40
N GLY A 58 26.77 2.23 -21.25
CA GLY A 58 27.35 3.17 -20.28
C GLY A 58 28.40 2.44 -19.46
N LYS A 59 28.94 3.10 -18.44
CA LYS A 59 29.89 2.45 -17.53
C LYS A 59 29.24 1.31 -16.69
N ARG A 60 27.89 1.21 -16.70
CA ARG A 60 27.06 0.29 -15.89
C ARG A 60 27.49 0.21 -14.42
N TRP A 61 28.06 1.29 -13.91
CA TRP A 61 28.68 1.28 -12.58
C TRP A 61 27.62 1.18 -11.48
N ARG A 62 26.38 1.66 -11.71
CA ARG A 62 25.28 1.55 -10.72
C ARG A 62 24.73 0.12 -10.64
N PRO A 63 24.38 -0.57 -11.74
CA PRO A 63 24.10 -2.01 -11.67
C PRO A 63 25.28 -2.82 -11.10
N LEU A 64 26.52 -2.47 -11.44
CA LEU A 64 27.70 -3.12 -10.85
C LEU A 64 27.79 -2.87 -9.34
N LEU A 65 27.52 -1.66 -8.86
CA LEU A 65 27.47 -1.33 -7.43
C LEU A 65 26.42 -2.18 -6.71
N LEU A 66 25.24 -2.37 -7.30
CA LEU A 66 24.20 -3.26 -6.75
C LEU A 66 24.75 -4.68 -6.55
N VAL A 67 25.38 -5.26 -7.58
CA VAL A 67 25.98 -6.60 -7.51
C VAL A 67 27.08 -6.69 -6.46
N LEU A 68 27.94 -5.67 -6.37
CA LEU A 68 29.03 -5.64 -5.41
C LEU A 68 28.52 -5.51 -3.97
N CYS A 69 27.49 -4.69 -3.73
CA CYS A 69 26.82 -4.59 -2.44
C CYS A 69 26.15 -5.92 -2.05
N ALA A 70 25.46 -6.58 -2.99
CA ALA A 70 24.86 -7.88 -2.73
C ALA A 70 25.92 -8.93 -2.33
N ARG A 71 27.04 -8.98 -3.05
CA ARG A 71 28.15 -9.89 -2.75
C ARG A 71 28.82 -9.55 -1.41
N ALA A 72 28.97 -8.27 -1.08
CA ALA A 72 29.62 -7.82 0.15
C ALA A 72 28.80 -8.16 1.40
N CYS A 73 27.47 -8.25 1.26
CA CYS A 73 26.54 -8.48 2.36
C CYS A 73 26.04 -9.93 2.45
N ALA A 74 26.51 -10.87 1.62
CA ALA A 74 25.98 -12.24 1.53
C ALA A 74 26.96 -13.33 2.00
N LYS A 75 26.41 -14.35 2.67
CA LYS A 75 27.09 -15.63 2.95
C LYS A 75 27.21 -16.48 1.67
N ASP A 76 26.10 -16.63 0.95
CA ASP A 76 26.06 -17.22 -0.38
C ASP A 76 26.23 -16.14 -1.44
N LYS A 77 27.49 -15.94 -1.85
CA LYS A 77 27.84 -14.94 -2.85
C LYS A 77 27.23 -15.25 -4.21
N GLU A 78 27.02 -16.51 -4.57
CA GLU A 78 26.51 -16.86 -5.89
C GLU A 78 25.00 -16.62 -5.98
N LYS A 79 24.24 -17.04 -4.97
CA LYS A 79 22.79 -16.83 -4.91
C LYS A 79 22.43 -15.34 -4.84
N SER A 80 23.13 -14.58 -4.00
CA SER A 80 22.94 -13.13 -3.89
C SER A 80 23.30 -12.40 -5.19
N GLN A 81 24.34 -12.84 -5.90
CA GLN A 81 24.70 -12.30 -7.21
C GLN A 81 23.62 -12.58 -8.26
N LYS A 82 23.06 -13.80 -8.30
CA LYS A 82 21.95 -14.13 -9.22
C LYS A 82 20.72 -13.25 -8.96
N ALA A 83 20.35 -13.06 -7.70
CA ALA A 83 19.28 -12.12 -7.32
C ALA A 83 19.60 -10.68 -7.74
N ALA A 84 20.84 -10.25 -7.52
CA ALA A 84 21.30 -8.92 -7.90
C ALA A 84 21.30 -8.67 -9.41
N TYR A 85 21.70 -9.66 -10.23
CA TYR A 85 21.61 -9.54 -11.68
C TYR A 85 20.16 -9.39 -12.14
N LEU A 86 19.23 -10.15 -11.54
CA LEU A 86 17.82 -10.04 -11.86
C LEU A 86 17.28 -8.64 -11.56
N LEU A 87 17.79 -7.98 -10.52
CA LEU A 87 17.40 -6.63 -10.10
C LEU A 87 18.17 -5.50 -10.81
N ALA A 88 19.09 -5.79 -11.73
CA ALA A 88 19.83 -4.78 -12.49
C ALA A 88 18.91 -3.79 -13.26
N PRO A 89 17.79 -4.21 -13.88
CA PRO A 89 16.85 -3.31 -14.54
C PRO A 89 16.31 -2.23 -13.59
N LEU A 90 16.06 -2.55 -12.32
CA LEU A 90 15.56 -1.60 -11.32
C LEU A 90 16.41 -0.32 -11.21
N VAL A 91 17.71 -0.45 -11.47
CA VAL A 91 18.67 0.66 -11.39
C VAL A 91 18.91 1.30 -12.75
N GLU A 92 19.13 0.50 -13.79
CA GLU A 92 19.47 1.03 -15.11
C GLU A 92 18.27 1.69 -15.79
N PHE A 93 17.05 1.17 -15.60
CA PHE A 93 15.84 1.72 -16.20
C PHE A 93 15.49 3.06 -15.57
N VAL A 94 15.58 3.19 -14.24
CA VAL A 94 15.40 4.47 -13.55
C VAL A 94 16.39 5.52 -14.01
N HIS A 95 17.67 5.13 -14.14
CA HIS A 95 18.69 6.04 -14.64
C HIS A 95 18.44 6.45 -16.10
N THR A 96 18.04 5.50 -16.95
CA THR A 96 17.75 5.78 -18.36
C THR A 96 16.53 6.69 -18.50
N ALA A 97 15.45 6.39 -17.78
CA ALA A 97 14.25 7.21 -17.72
C ALA A 97 14.57 8.64 -17.27
N SER A 98 15.39 8.78 -16.22
CA SER A 98 15.79 10.11 -15.75
C SER A 98 16.57 10.90 -16.80
N LEU A 99 17.45 10.24 -17.57
CA LEU A 99 18.20 10.91 -18.64
C LEU A 99 17.29 11.36 -19.79
N ILE A 100 16.27 10.59 -20.15
CA ILE A 100 15.31 10.95 -21.21
C ILE A 100 14.54 12.21 -20.81
N HIS A 101 14.07 12.29 -19.56
CA HIS A 101 13.39 13.48 -19.03
C HIS A 101 14.35 14.67 -18.89
N ASP A 102 15.53 14.46 -18.31
CA ASP A 102 16.58 15.48 -18.13
C ASP A 102 17.02 16.10 -19.47
N ASP A 103 17.14 15.30 -20.54
CA ASP A 103 17.45 15.81 -21.88
C ASP A 103 16.40 16.82 -22.39
N ILE A 104 15.12 16.61 -22.05
CA ILE A 104 14.03 17.52 -22.43
C ILE A 104 14.04 18.75 -21.52
N GLU A 105 14.15 18.55 -20.22
CA GLU A 105 14.13 19.60 -19.20
C GLU A 105 15.28 20.60 -19.40
N ASP A 106 16.47 20.12 -19.73
CA ASP A 106 17.67 20.92 -20.00
C ASP A 106 17.79 21.36 -21.47
N SER A 107 16.85 20.96 -22.35
CA SER A 107 16.93 21.20 -23.80
C SER A 107 18.24 20.70 -24.43
N SER A 108 18.74 19.56 -23.96
CA SER A 108 20.02 18.98 -24.38
C SER A 108 19.88 18.20 -25.70
N PRO A 109 20.51 18.64 -26.81
CA PRO A 109 20.28 18.02 -28.12
C PRO A 109 20.98 16.66 -28.32
N VAL A 110 21.95 16.32 -27.47
CA VAL A 110 22.84 15.16 -27.66
C VAL A 110 23.05 14.40 -26.35
N ARG A 111 22.95 13.07 -26.42
CA ARG A 111 23.25 12.16 -25.31
C ARG A 111 24.13 11.01 -25.80
N ARG A 112 25.24 10.76 -25.10
CA ARG A 112 26.22 9.69 -25.42
C ARG A 112 26.68 9.70 -26.90
N GLY A 113 26.84 10.88 -27.48
CA GLY A 113 27.30 11.06 -28.87
C GLY A 113 26.24 10.80 -29.95
N LYS A 114 24.96 10.66 -29.57
CA LYS A 114 23.81 10.55 -30.47
C LYS A 114 22.77 11.63 -30.18
N PRO A 115 21.87 11.95 -31.12
CA PRO A 115 20.76 12.85 -30.84
C PRO A 115 19.95 12.35 -29.63
N ALA A 116 19.50 13.28 -28.78
CA ALA A 116 18.65 12.95 -27.64
C ALA A 116 17.33 12.30 -28.10
N ALA A 117 16.70 11.52 -27.22
CA ALA A 117 15.49 10.75 -27.57
C ALA A 117 14.36 11.65 -28.11
N TYR A 118 14.14 12.83 -27.52
CA TYR A 118 13.10 13.75 -27.96
C TYR A 118 13.38 14.39 -29.33
N ILE A 119 14.65 14.48 -29.74
CA ILE A 119 15.03 14.94 -31.08
C ILE A 119 14.70 13.86 -32.13
N THR A 120 14.92 12.60 -31.79
CA THR A 120 14.74 11.48 -32.72
C THR A 120 13.27 11.04 -32.83
N TYR A 121 12.58 10.95 -31.70
CA TYR A 121 11.25 10.31 -31.61
C TYR A 121 10.12 11.30 -31.30
N GLY A 122 10.43 12.58 -31.06
CA GLY A 122 9.46 13.59 -30.63
C GLY A 122 9.34 13.69 -29.10
N ILE A 123 8.94 14.87 -28.64
CA ILE A 123 8.83 15.20 -27.21
C ILE A 123 7.76 14.35 -26.52
N ASP A 124 6.61 14.17 -27.16
CA ASP A 124 5.48 13.37 -26.65
C ASP A 124 5.87 11.91 -26.44
N THR A 125 6.53 11.30 -27.44
CA THR A 125 6.99 9.92 -27.37
C THR A 125 8.08 9.75 -26.32
N ALA A 126 9.04 10.68 -26.25
CA ALA A 126 10.11 10.63 -25.27
C ALA A 126 9.60 10.75 -23.82
N ILE A 127 8.67 11.69 -23.55
CA ILE A 127 8.03 11.83 -22.23
C ILE A 127 7.28 10.54 -21.86
N ASN A 128 6.47 10.02 -22.77
CA ASN A 128 5.67 8.82 -22.50
C ASN A 128 6.56 7.58 -22.25
N ALA A 129 7.57 7.37 -23.11
CA ALA A 129 8.49 6.24 -22.99
C ALA A 129 9.38 6.33 -21.74
N GLY A 130 9.90 7.52 -21.43
CA GLY A 130 10.65 7.76 -20.20
C GLY A 130 9.79 7.54 -18.95
N SER A 131 8.53 7.98 -18.96
CA SER A 131 7.59 7.78 -17.84
C SER A 131 7.23 6.31 -17.65
N TRP A 132 6.91 5.61 -18.74
CA TRP A 132 6.63 4.18 -18.73
C TRP A 132 7.81 3.37 -18.18
N LEU A 133 9.04 3.72 -18.54
CA LEU A 133 10.23 2.98 -18.11
C LEU A 133 10.43 2.98 -16.58
N TYR A 134 9.94 4.01 -15.86
CA TYR A 134 9.86 3.97 -14.40
C TYR A 134 8.89 2.88 -13.90
N PHE A 135 7.76 2.66 -14.56
CA PHE A 135 6.81 1.61 -14.17
C PHE A 135 7.26 0.21 -14.62
N GLU A 136 8.04 0.12 -15.70
CA GLU A 136 8.63 -1.14 -16.17
C GLU A 136 9.76 -1.63 -15.24
N ALA A 137 10.57 -0.70 -14.69
CA ALA A 137 11.71 -1.01 -13.83
C ALA A 137 11.41 -1.98 -12.67
N PRO A 138 10.34 -1.82 -11.86
CA PRO A 138 10.06 -2.70 -10.74
C PRO A 138 9.51 -4.09 -11.10
N LEU A 139 9.17 -4.39 -12.37
CA LEU A 139 8.72 -5.74 -12.75
C LEU A 139 9.79 -6.82 -12.50
N CYS A 140 11.06 -6.43 -12.44
CA CYS A 140 12.12 -7.36 -12.05
C CYS A 140 12.05 -7.80 -10.58
N ILE A 141 11.41 -7.01 -9.70
CA ILE A 141 11.11 -7.41 -8.32
C ILE A 141 10.08 -8.54 -8.32
N GLU A 142 9.11 -8.52 -9.23
CA GLU A 142 8.09 -9.57 -9.30
C GLU A 142 8.65 -10.93 -9.69
N LYS A 143 9.61 -10.94 -10.62
CA LYS A 143 10.32 -12.17 -11.02
C LYS A 143 11.30 -12.69 -9.96
N LEU A 144 11.59 -11.91 -8.92
CA LEU A 144 12.49 -12.34 -7.85
C LEU A 144 11.80 -13.37 -6.97
N ASN A 145 12.38 -14.57 -6.90
CA ASN A 145 11.92 -15.62 -6.00
C ASN A 145 12.39 -15.34 -4.56
N CYS A 146 11.64 -14.51 -3.85
CA CYS A 146 11.88 -14.15 -2.46
C CYS A 146 10.56 -13.94 -1.70
N SER A 147 10.67 -13.67 -0.40
CA SER A 147 9.50 -13.41 0.45
C SER A 147 8.78 -12.12 0.02
N ILE A 148 7.47 -12.06 0.28
CA ILE A 148 6.65 -10.89 -0.01
C ILE A 148 7.15 -9.66 0.76
N GLU A 149 7.68 -9.84 1.97
CA GLU A 149 8.28 -8.77 2.77
C GLU A 149 9.51 -8.19 2.07
N LEU A 150 10.36 -9.04 1.47
CA LEU A 150 11.52 -8.55 0.73
C LEU A 150 11.09 -7.82 -0.55
N LYS A 151 10.09 -8.34 -1.28
CA LYS A 151 9.49 -7.62 -2.41
C LYS A 151 8.97 -6.24 -1.99
N ASN A 152 8.18 -6.17 -0.92
CA ASN A 152 7.64 -4.92 -0.39
C ASN A 152 8.73 -3.92 0.03
N ARG A 153 9.84 -4.41 0.61
CA ARG A 153 11.00 -3.58 0.95
C ARG A 153 11.73 -3.06 -0.29
N LEU A 154 11.87 -3.88 -1.33
CA LEU A 154 12.44 -3.47 -2.61
C LEU A 154 11.56 -2.40 -3.28
N PHE A 155 10.24 -2.61 -3.34
CA PHE A 155 9.27 -1.61 -3.83
C PHE A 155 9.32 -0.32 -3.01
N SER A 156 9.33 -0.41 -1.68
CA SER A 156 9.38 0.76 -0.80
C SER A 156 10.68 1.56 -1.00
N ASN A 157 11.81 0.87 -1.13
CA ASN A 157 13.10 1.48 -1.43
C ASN A 157 13.05 2.18 -2.81
N TYR A 158 12.58 1.47 -3.83
CA TYR A 158 12.40 1.99 -5.19
C TYR A 158 11.58 3.29 -5.21
N LEU A 159 10.38 3.27 -4.62
CA LEU A 159 9.47 4.41 -4.58
C LEU A 159 10.05 5.60 -3.82
N MET A 160 10.76 5.35 -2.71
CA MET A 160 11.39 6.41 -1.93
C MET A 160 12.52 7.09 -2.70
N GLU A 161 13.40 6.31 -3.32
CA GLU A 161 14.52 6.86 -4.11
C GLU A 161 14.01 7.57 -5.37
N LEU A 162 12.91 7.09 -5.99
CA LEU A 162 12.28 7.79 -7.11
C LEU A 162 11.69 9.16 -6.71
N ARG A 163 11.04 9.25 -5.54
CA ARG A 163 10.56 10.56 -5.04
C ARG A 163 11.70 11.52 -4.73
N ARG A 164 12.82 11.02 -4.18
CA ARG A 164 14.03 11.82 -3.91
C ARG A 164 14.69 12.30 -5.21
N LEU A 165 14.68 11.48 -6.25
CA LEU A 165 15.16 11.85 -7.59
C LEU A 165 14.40 13.07 -8.11
N HIS A 166 13.07 13.01 -8.08
CA HIS A 166 12.21 14.09 -8.56
C HIS A 166 12.28 15.33 -7.68
N LEU A 167 12.43 15.18 -6.35
CA LEU A 167 12.67 16.32 -5.46
C LEU A 167 13.99 17.03 -5.81
N GLY A 168 15.07 16.26 -6.02
CA GLY A 168 16.35 16.82 -6.44
C GLY A 168 16.25 17.52 -7.80
N GLN A 169 15.54 16.94 -8.76
CA GLN A 169 15.30 17.57 -10.06
C GLN A 169 14.47 18.85 -9.94
N ALA A 170 13.44 18.87 -9.08
CA ALA A 170 12.64 20.05 -8.83
C ALA A 170 13.47 21.22 -8.25
N MET A 171 14.40 20.92 -7.34
CA MET A 171 15.33 21.91 -6.79
C MET A 171 16.24 22.48 -7.88
N ASP A 172 16.82 21.61 -8.72
CA ASP A 172 17.70 21.99 -9.83
C ASP A 172 16.98 22.88 -10.86
N ILE A 173 15.78 22.48 -11.30
CA ILE A 173 14.93 23.26 -12.21
C ILE A 173 14.58 24.63 -11.61
N ALA A 174 14.26 24.69 -10.31
CA ALA A 174 13.89 25.94 -9.64
C ALA A 174 15.03 26.97 -9.67
N TRP A 175 16.29 26.51 -9.62
CA TRP A 175 17.46 27.39 -9.69
C TRP A 175 17.87 27.72 -11.13
N HIS A 176 17.74 26.79 -12.08
CA HIS A 176 17.97 27.07 -13.50
C HIS A 176 16.96 28.09 -14.08
N ARG A 177 15.72 28.09 -13.59
CA ARG A 177 14.68 29.03 -14.06
C ARG A 177 14.77 30.42 -13.42
N ASP A 178 15.41 30.54 -12.27
CA ASP A 178 15.55 31.79 -11.53
C ASP A 178 17.00 31.98 -11.07
N ASN A 179 17.81 32.54 -11.97
CA ASN A 179 19.25 32.77 -11.75
C ASN A 179 19.54 33.80 -10.63
N THR A 180 18.51 34.38 -10.00
CA THR A 180 18.68 35.27 -8.83
C THR A 180 18.74 34.50 -7.51
N LYS A 181 18.29 33.24 -7.50
CA LYS A 181 18.34 32.37 -6.33
C LYS A 181 19.70 31.68 -6.22
N VAL A 182 20.49 32.09 -5.24
CA VAL A 182 21.72 31.39 -4.86
C VAL A 182 21.40 30.43 -3.72
N PRO A 183 21.47 29.10 -3.93
CA PRO A 183 21.20 28.15 -2.86
C PRO A 183 22.28 28.21 -1.79
N SER A 184 21.89 27.95 -0.54
CA SER A 184 22.84 27.66 0.52
C SER A 184 23.62 26.38 0.22
N VAL A 185 24.79 26.21 0.85
CA VAL A 185 25.59 24.98 0.74
C VAL A 185 24.74 23.76 1.12
N GLN A 186 23.88 23.89 2.13
CA GLN A 186 23.02 22.80 2.56
C GLN A 186 21.98 22.43 1.50
N GLU A 187 21.31 23.42 0.91
CA GLU A 187 20.34 23.17 -0.18
C GLU A 187 21.01 22.54 -1.39
N TYR A 188 22.18 23.03 -1.80
CA TYR A 188 22.96 22.45 -2.90
C TYR A 188 23.30 20.99 -2.62
N LEU A 189 23.74 20.66 -1.40
CA LEU A 189 24.02 19.28 -1.00
C LEU A 189 22.77 18.39 -1.03
N GLU A 190 21.62 18.89 -0.58
CA GLU A 190 20.36 18.13 -0.64
C GLU A 190 19.89 17.90 -2.09
N MET A 191 20.03 18.89 -2.97
CA MET A 191 19.75 18.73 -4.40
C MET A 191 20.65 17.66 -5.01
N VAL A 192 21.97 17.72 -4.81
CA VAL A 192 22.91 16.74 -5.38
C VAL A 192 22.64 15.33 -4.84
N LYS A 193 22.31 15.21 -3.55
CA LYS A 193 21.87 13.94 -2.94
C LYS A 193 20.60 13.41 -3.61
N GLY A 194 19.62 14.26 -3.85
CA GLY A 194 18.36 13.90 -4.52
C GLY A 194 18.56 13.54 -5.99
N LYS A 195 19.08 14.47 -6.80
CA LYS A 195 19.21 14.35 -8.27
C LYS A 195 20.17 13.23 -8.69
N THR A 196 21.30 13.09 -7.98
CA THR A 196 22.36 12.14 -8.38
C THR A 196 22.61 11.05 -7.35
N GLY A 197 22.71 11.42 -6.07
CA GLY A 197 23.05 10.49 -4.98
C GLY A 197 22.01 9.37 -4.80
N THR A 198 20.74 9.66 -5.03
CA THR A 198 19.64 8.71 -4.83
C THR A 198 19.75 7.50 -5.76
N LEU A 199 20.27 7.65 -6.99
CA LEU A 199 20.45 6.53 -7.91
C LEU A 199 21.54 5.57 -7.44
N ALA A 200 22.59 6.09 -6.79
CA ALA A 200 23.63 5.28 -6.16
C ALA A 200 23.10 4.60 -4.88
N SER A 201 22.30 5.33 -4.10
CA SER A 201 21.59 4.82 -2.92
C SER A 201 20.61 3.70 -3.27
N LEU A 202 19.84 3.85 -4.34
CA LEU A 202 18.97 2.81 -4.90
C LEU A 202 19.79 1.55 -5.21
N ALA A 203 20.88 1.67 -5.95
CA ALA A 203 21.74 0.54 -6.27
C ALA A 203 22.30 -0.16 -5.02
N ALA A 204 22.90 0.59 -4.10
CA ALA A 204 23.53 0.04 -2.91
C ALA A 204 22.52 -0.64 -1.97
N LYS A 205 21.38 0.03 -1.70
CA LYS A 205 20.32 -0.52 -0.83
C LYS A 205 19.65 -1.73 -1.46
N THR A 206 19.34 -1.69 -2.74
CA THR A 206 18.79 -2.85 -3.46
C THR A 206 19.77 -4.03 -3.42
N GLY A 207 21.07 -3.78 -3.58
CA GLY A 207 22.10 -4.82 -3.45
C GLY A 207 22.12 -5.44 -2.05
N ALA A 208 22.12 -4.62 -1.00
CA ALA A 208 22.04 -5.09 0.38
C ALA A 208 20.73 -5.84 0.69
N LEU A 209 19.60 -5.42 0.10
CA LEU A 209 18.33 -6.14 0.21
C LEU A 209 18.39 -7.50 -0.49
N ALA A 210 18.98 -7.55 -1.69
CA ALA A 210 19.15 -8.77 -2.46
C ALA A 210 20.11 -9.79 -1.81
N SER A 211 20.96 -9.35 -0.89
CA SER A 211 21.94 -10.22 -0.23
C SER A 211 21.31 -11.16 0.81
N ASN A 212 20.10 -10.85 1.29
CA ASN A 212 19.47 -11.49 2.45
C ASN A 212 20.50 -11.67 3.57
N ALA A 213 21.09 -10.55 4.02
CA ALA A 213 22.27 -10.52 4.89
C ALA A 213 22.12 -11.51 6.06
N ASP A 214 23.15 -12.31 6.30
CA ASP A 214 23.14 -13.24 7.42
C ASP A 214 23.29 -12.48 8.75
N ASP A 215 22.90 -13.14 9.83
CA ASP A 215 22.92 -12.56 11.18
C ASP A 215 24.32 -12.04 11.54
N GLU A 216 25.39 -12.68 11.06
CA GLU A 216 26.78 -12.24 11.26
C GLU A 216 27.09 -10.90 10.58
N THR A 217 26.59 -10.67 9.37
CA THR A 217 26.76 -9.39 8.67
C THR A 217 25.97 -8.28 9.35
N VAL A 218 24.74 -8.58 9.79
CA VAL A 218 23.93 -7.63 10.56
C VAL A 218 24.61 -7.29 11.89
N LYS A 219 25.12 -8.29 12.60
CA LYS A 219 25.86 -8.12 13.84
C LYS A 219 27.09 -7.23 13.68
N LYS A 220 27.89 -7.42 12.62
CA LYS A 220 29.03 -6.54 12.31
C LYS A 220 28.62 -5.10 12.07
N ALA A 221 27.48 -4.88 11.42
CA ALA A 221 26.95 -3.56 11.18
C ALA A 221 26.46 -2.89 12.48
N LEU A 222 25.77 -3.63 13.35
CA LEU A 222 25.37 -3.18 14.69
C LEU A 222 26.58 -2.80 15.55
N LEU A 223 27.62 -3.64 15.57
CA LEU A 223 28.88 -3.36 16.27
C LEU A 223 29.54 -2.07 15.76
N ARG A 224 29.48 -1.82 14.46
CA ARG A 224 29.97 -0.57 13.87
C ARG A 224 29.15 0.64 14.35
N ALA A 225 27.83 0.53 14.42
CA ALA A 225 26.97 1.60 14.93
C ALA A 225 27.25 1.89 16.42
N ILE A 226 27.53 0.85 17.23
CA ILE A 226 27.86 1.02 18.65
C ILE A 226 29.21 1.73 18.83
N THR A 227 30.18 1.47 17.97
CA THR A 227 31.56 1.97 18.12
C THR A 227 31.87 3.26 17.35
N ASP A 228 31.04 3.66 16.38
CA ASP A 228 31.27 4.87 15.57
C ASP A 228 30.91 6.14 16.37
N LYS A 229 31.92 6.97 16.68
CA LYS A 229 31.77 8.22 17.43
C LYS A 229 31.08 9.36 16.68
N LYS A 230 31.08 9.32 15.34
CA LYS A 230 30.54 10.41 14.51
C LYS A 230 29.12 10.15 14.05
N ARG A 231 28.76 8.88 13.83
CA ARG A 231 27.52 8.47 13.17
C ARG A 231 26.76 7.39 13.94
N GLY A 232 27.16 7.13 15.18
CA GLY A 232 26.62 6.08 16.03
C GLY A 232 26.75 6.43 17.51
N TYR A 233 26.81 5.41 18.36
CA TYR A 233 26.75 5.54 19.82
C TYR A 233 28.12 5.55 20.50
N GLY A 234 29.22 5.75 19.76
CA GLY A 234 30.58 5.62 20.28
C GLY A 234 30.98 6.67 21.35
N GLU A 235 30.17 7.71 21.56
CA GLU A 235 30.33 8.70 22.62
C GLU A 235 29.50 8.36 23.89
N LEU A 236 28.57 7.42 23.80
CA LEU A 236 27.80 6.94 24.95
C LEU A 236 28.60 5.90 25.75
N ASN A 237 28.41 5.89 27.07
CA ASN A 237 28.87 4.80 27.93
C ASN A 237 27.92 3.59 27.77
N LEU A 238 27.95 2.97 26.59
CA LEU A 238 27.02 1.93 26.15
C LEU A 238 27.70 0.56 26.10
N GLU A 239 27.07 -0.43 26.73
CA GLU A 239 27.37 -1.85 26.53
C GLU A 239 26.13 -2.55 25.96
N VAL A 240 26.28 -3.25 24.84
CA VAL A 240 25.23 -4.12 24.28
C VAL A 240 25.69 -5.55 24.40
N LYS A 241 24.93 -6.39 25.11
CA LYS A 241 25.27 -7.80 25.30
C LYS A 241 25.25 -8.55 23.97
N ASP A 242 26.13 -9.54 23.82
CA ASP A 242 26.27 -10.29 22.57
C ASP A 242 24.96 -11.02 22.18
N GLU A 243 24.26 -11.57 23.17
CA GLU A 243 22.93 -12.20 23.01
C GLU A 243 21.88 -11.23 22.45
N ALA A 244 21.92 -9.97 22.88
CA ALA A 244 21.04 -8.90 22.38
C ALA A 244 21.36 -8.58 20.91
N LEU A 245 22.65 -8.49 20.54
CA LEU A 245 23.08 -8.29 19.16
C LEU A 245 22.68 -9.45 18.25
N ASN A 246 22.88 -10.69 18.73
CA ASN A 246 22.50 -11.90 18.02
C ASN A 246 20.98 -11.95 17.81
N HIS A 247 20.20 -11.61 18.83
CA HIS A 247 18.74 -11.55 18.74
C HIS A 247 18.26 -10.49 17.75
N ILE A 248 18.78 -9.26 17.83
CA ILE A 248 18.44 -8.18 16.89
C ILE A 248 18.82 -8.59 15.45
N ALA A 249 19.99 -9.18 15.27
CA ALA A 249 20.45 -9.65 13.98
C ALA A 249 19.52 -10.72 13.39
N ALA A 250 19.21 -11.76 14.16
CA ALA A 250 18.31 -12.84 13.76
C ALA A 250 16.91 -12.32 13.43
N MET A 251 16.32 -11.50 14.31
CA MET A 251 14.96 -11.00 14.13
C MET A 251 14.85 -9.98 12.99
N SER A 252 15.94 -9.29 12.63
CA SER A 252 15.96 -8.38 11.49
C SER A 252 15.80 -9.10 10.13
N GLY A 253 16.06 -10.40 10.06
CA GLY A 253 16.04 -11.16 8.80
C GLY A 253 16.91 -10.52 7.71
N GLY A 254 18.12 -10.09 8.09
CA GLY A 254 19.06 -9.43 7.17
C GLY A 254 18.75 -7.96 6.87
N ASP A 255 17.78 -7.34 7.57
CA ASP A 255 17.45 -5.93 7.41
C ASP A 255 18.24 -5.01 8.35
N LEU A 256 19.30 -4.39 7.82
CA LEU A 256 20.08 -3.41 8.58
C LEU A 256 19.27 -2.23 9.11
N ARG A 257 18.22 -1.78 8.42
CA ARG A 257 17.38 -0.68 8.93
C ARG A 257 16.57 -1.12 10.13
N THR A 258 15.90 -2.27 10.02
CA THR A 258 15.16 -2.86 11.14
C THR A 258 16.11 -3.12 12.32
N ALA A 259 17.29 -3.65 12.05
CA ALA A 259 18.31 -3.89 13.07
C ALA A 259 18.78 -2.60 13.76
N TYR A 260 19.07 -1.54 12.99
CA TYR A 260 19.48 -0.25 13.57
C TYR A 260 18.36 0.44 14.35
N ASN A 261 17.12 0.40 13.86
CA ASN A 261 15.99 0.96 14.57
C ASN A 261 15.72 0.21 15.89
N ALA A 262 15.83 -1.13 15.89
CA ALA A 262 15.73 -1.92 17.11
C ALA A 262 16.85 -1.59 18.10
N LEU A 263 18.10 -1.50 17.61
CA LEU A 263 19.23 -1.07 18.44
C LEU A 263 19.03 0.34 19.00
N GLU A 264 18.59 1.30 18.19
CA GLU A 264 18.29 2.67 18.61
C GLU A 264 17.21 2.70 19.68
N LEU A 265 16.10 1.99 19.45
CA LEU A 265 15.03 1.91 20.43
C LEU A 265 15.52 1.30 21.75
N ALA A 266 16.25 0.18 21.69
CA ALA A 266 16.84 -0.44 22.87
C ALA A 266 17.73 0.53 23.66
N VAL A 267 18.63 1.25 22.98
CA VAL A 267 19.54 2.22 23.60
C VAL A 267 18.78 3.39 24.22
N LEU A 268 17.73 3.90 23.57
CA LEU A 268 16.95 5.04 24.06
C LEU A 268 16.03 4.70 25.22
N THR A 269 15.53 3.46 25.29
CA THR A 269 14.59 3.04 26.33
C THR A 269 15.25 2.38 27.54
N THR A 270 16.49 1.92 27.42
CA THR A 270 17.24 1.37 28.55
C THR A 270 17.79 2.49 29.43
N GLU A 271 17.35 2.54 30.68
CA GLU A 271 17.87 3.51 31.66
C GLU A 271 19.35 3.26 31.98
N ALA A 272 20.09 4.35 32.19
CA ALA A 272 21.47 4.29 32.64
C ALA A 272 21.54 3.90 34.12
N ASP A 273 22.55 3.11 34.50
CA ASP A 273 22.81 2.81 35.89
C ASP A 273 23.36 4.03 36.68
N LYS A 274 23.60 3.86 37.98
CA LYS A 274 24.13 4.93 38.86
C LYS A 274 25.48 5.51 38.40
N SER A 275 26.20 4.82 37.51
CA SER A 275 27.47 5.27 36.92
C SER A 275 27.30 5.93 35.54
N GLY A 276 26.05 6.07 35.05
CA GLY A 276 25.75 6.62 33.74
C GLY A 276 25.98 5.62 32.60
N LYS A 277 26.08 4.32 32.90
CA LYS A 277 26.29 3.26 31.90
C LYS A 277 24.96 2.67 31.45
N ILE A 278 24.73 2.63 30.14
CA ILE A 278 23.57 1.97 29.51
C ILE A 278 23.98 0.54 29.16
N THR A 279 23.26 -0.46 29.68
CA THR A 279 23.53 -1.87 29.38
C THR A 279 22.32 -2.52 28.73
N VAL A 280 22.35 -2.67 27.40
CA VAL A 280 21.27 -3.31 26.63
C VAL A 280 21.37 -4.84 26.75
N THR A 281 20.35 -5.45 27.34
CA THR A 281 20.24 -6.90 27.56
C THR A 281 19.39 -7.58 26.48
N LEU A 282 19.34 -8.93 26.50
CA LEU A 282 18.47 -9.68 25.59
C LEU A 282 16.99 -9.28 25.75
N LYS A 283 16.52 -9.05 26.98
CA LYS A 283 15.14 -8.65 27.24
C LYS A 283 14.81 -7.29 26.62
N ASP A 284 15.76 -6.35 26.70
CA ASP A 284 15.62 -5.03 26.05
C ASP A 284 15.60 -5.18 24.53
N ALA A 285 16.46 -6.06 23.98
CA ALA A 285 16.44 -6.40 22.56
C ALA A 285 15.10 -7.01 22.13
N GLU A 286 14.56 -8.00 22.84
CA GLU A 286 13.24 -8.61 22.58
C GLU A 286 12.10 -7.58 22.59
N GLN A 287 12.17 -6.61 23.52
CA GLN A 287 11.19 -5.52 23.59
C GLN A 287 11.38 -4.48 22.49
N SER A 288 12.62 -4.26 22.04
CA SER A 288 12.96 -3.27 21.01
C SER A 288 12.72 -3.77 19.58
N ILE A 289 12.91 -5.08 19.34
CA ILE A 289 12.66 -5.72 18.05
C ILE A 289 11.31 -6.44 18.07
N GLN A 290 10.25 -5.68 18.33
CA GLN A 290 8.89 -6.17 18.08
C GLN A 290 8.63 -6.23 16.58
N ARG A 291 9.19 -7.25 15.92
CA ARG A 291 8.73 -7.72 14.62
C ARG A 291 7.65 -8.77 14.89
N LYS A 292 6.40 -8.35 14.99
CA LYS A 292 5.33 -9.27 14.56
C LYS A 292 5.35 -9.30 13.04
N ALA A 293 6.33 -10.02 12.51
CA ALA A 293 6.20 -10.58 11.17
C ALA A 293 4.99 -11.51 11.20
N LEU A 294 4.04 -11.28 10.30
CA LEU A 294 2.86 -12.09 10.06
C LEU A 294 3.22 -13.58 10.13
N SER A 295 2.76 -14.30 11.15
CA SER A 295 2.86 -15.77 11.21
C SER A 295 1.58 -16.41 10.67
N TYR A 296 1.06 -15.88 9.56
CA TYR A 296 -0.14 -16.42 8.93
C TYR A 296 0.20 -16.71 7.48
N ASP A 297 -0.09 -17.92 7.03
CA ASP A 297 -0.38 -18.12 5.61
C ASP A 297 -1.63 -17.30 5.26
N GLU A 298 -1.81 -16.92 3.99
CA GLU A 298 -2.97 -16.12 3.58
C GLU A 298 -4.30 -16.77 4.02
N ASN A 299 -4.34 -18.10 4.06
CA ASN A 299 -5.49 -18.87 4.54
C ASN A 299 -5.82 -18.60 6.01
N SER A 300 -4.83 -18.65 6.91
CA SER A 300 -5.01 -18.38 8.33
C SER A 300 -5.49 -16.95 8.58
N TYR A 301 -5.07 -15.99 7.75
CA TYR A 301 -5.55 -14.62 7.84
C TYR A 301 -7.05 -14.52 7.54
N TYR A 302 -7.51 -15.11 6.44
CA TYR A 302 -8.92 -15.15 6.10
C TYR A 302 -9.74 -15.95 7.11
N ASP A 303 -9.19 -17.03 7.66
CA ASP A 303 -9.84 -17.84 8.69
C ASP A 303 -10.07 -17.05 9.97
N MET A 304 -9.08 -16.30 10.45
CA MET A 304 -9.26 -15.44 11.63
C MET A 304 -10.21 -14.28 11.36
N LEU A 305 -10.16 -13.66 10.18
CA LEU A 305 -11.11 -12.60 9.84
C LEU A 305 -12.53 -13.14 9.77
N SER A 306 -12.71 -14.33 9.21
CA SER A 306 -13.96 -15.08 9.20
C SER A 306 -14.41 -15.42 10.62
N ALA A 307 -13.49 -15.86 11.49
CA ALA A 307 -13.78 -16.15 12.89
C ALA A 307 -14.21 -14.88 13.64
N PHE A 308 -13.51 -13.76 13.46
CA PHE A 308 -13.90 -12.45 13.99
C PHE A 308 -15.35 -12.08 13.60
N CYS A 309 -15.67 -12.13 12.30
CA CYS A 309 -17.02 -11.84 11.80
C CYS A 309 -18.08 -12.78 12.38
N LYS A 310 -17.77 -14.09 12.48
CA LYS A 310 -18.66 -15.08 13.08
C LYS A 310 -18.85 -14.85 14.58
N SER A 311 -17.83 -14.41 15.30
CA SER A 311 -17.92 -14.05 16.72
C SER A 311 -18.79 -12.82 16.93
N LEU A 312 -18.67 -11.79 16.07
CA LEU A 312 -19.59 -10.62 16.08
C LEU A 312 -21.05 -11.07 15.92
N ARG A 313 -21.33 -11.90 14.90
CA ARG A 313 -22.67 -12.44 14.64
C ARG A 313 -23.18 -13.35 15.76
N GLY A 314 -22.28 -14.16 16.32
CA GLY A 314 -22.56 -15.12 17.39
C GLY A 314 -22.70 -14.50 18.78
N SER A 315 -22.51 -13.18 18.91
CA SER A 315 -22.54 -12.47 20.20
C SER A 315 -21.49 -12.99 21.19
N ASP A 316 -20.28 -13.25 20.71
CA ASP A 316 -19.14 -13.65 21.54
C ASP A 316 -18.10 -12.53 21.54
N SER A 317 -18.18 -11.64 22.53
CA SER A 317 -17.26 -10.51 22.69
C SER A 317 -15.82 -10.94 22.91
N ASP A 318 -15.61 -12.02 23.68
CA ASP A 318 -14.28 -12.51 24.03
C ASP A 318 -13.56 -13.05 22.80
N ALA A 319 -14.24 -13.90 22.02
CA ALA A 319 -13.69 -14.42 20.77
C ALA A 319 -13.49 -13.31 19.73
N ALA A 320 -14.43 -12.36 19.60
CA ALA A 320 -14.30 -11.26 18.66
C ALA A 320 -13.09 -10.37 19.00
N LEU A 321 -12.92 -9.99 20.28
CA LEU A 321 -11.76 -9.26 20.75
C LEU A 321 -10.46 -10.05 20.50
N TYR A 322 -10.45 -11.33 20.83
CA TYR A 322 -9.29 -12.20 20.61
C TYR A 322 -8.88 -12.21 19.14
N TYR A 323 -9.79 -12.50 18.21
CA TYR A 323 -9.45 -12.56 16.78
C TYR A 323 -9.06 -11.20 16.22
N ALA A 324 -9.73 -10.10 16.62
CA ALA A 324 -9.35 -8.75 16.23
C ALA A 324 -7.92 -8.42 16.68
N HIS A 325 -7.61 -8.61 17.97
CA HIS A 325 -6.28 -8.34 18.51
C HIS A 325 -5.23 -9.30 17.99
N ARG A 326 -5.59 -10.54 17.62
CA ARG A 326 -4.70 -11.52 17.01
C ARG A 326 -4.31 -11.14 15.58
N ILE A 327 -5.26 -10.62 14.80
CA ILE A 327 -5.03 -10.05 13.47
C ILE A 327 -4.15 -8.80 13.56
N ILE A 328 -4.52 -7.84 14.41
CA ILE A 328 -3.78 -6.57 14.59
C ILE A 328 -2.37 -6.83 15.09
N SER A 329 -2.26 -7.69 16.11
CA SER A 329 -0.97 -8.17 16.59
C SER A 329 -0.15 -8.72 15.44
N GLY A 330 -0.69 -9.63 14.64
CA GLY A 330 0.07 -10.21 13.55
C GLY A 330 0.40 -9.25 12.40
N GLY A 331 0.18 -7.94 12.51
CA GLY A 331 0.52 -6.95 11.47
C GLY A 331 -0.63 -6.61 10.53
N GLY A 332 -1.84 -7.11 10.80
CA GLY A 332 -3.05 -6.73 10.07
C GLY A 332 -3.46 -5.28 10.36
N ASP A 333 -3.92 -4.57 9.33
CA ASP A 333 -4.41 -3.19 9.45
C ASP A 333 -5.69 -3.13 10.31
N PRO A 334 -5.70 -2.39 11.45
CA PRO A 334 -6.91 -2.21 12.26
C PRO A 334 -8.10 -1.62 11.48
N LEU A 335 -7.86 -0.85 10.42
CA LEU A 335 -8.93 -0.32 9.57
C LEU A 335 -9.72 -1.43 8.88
N LEU A 336 -9.12 -2.60 8.63
CA LEU A 336 -9.88 -3.74 8.11
C LEU A 336 -10.90 -4.26 9.13
N ILE A 337 -10.51 -4.32 10.41
CA ILE A 337 -11.40 -4.73 11.50
C ILE A 337 -12.57 -3.73 11.61
N PHE A 338 -12.28 -2.42 11.56
CA PHE A 338 -13.34 -1.40 11.54
C PHE A 338 -14.29 -1.52 10.35
N ARG A 339 -13.78 -1.78 9.14
CA ARG A 339 -14.63 -1.99 7.95
C ARG A 339 -15.56 -3.17 8.13
N ARG A 340 -15.08 -4.29 8.68
CA ARG A 340 -15.92 -5.44 9.00
C ARG A 340 -16.92 -5.11 10.10
N LEU A 341 -16.49 -4.44 11.16
CA LEU A 341 -17.35 -4.04 12.27
C LEU A 341 -18.51 -3.14 11.81
N LEU A 342 -18.25 -2.16 10.93
CA LEU A 342 -19.27 -1.32 10.31
C LEU A 342 -20.26 -2.15 9.48
N ALA A 343 -19.77 -3.07 8.65
CA ALA A 343 -20.64 -3.96 7.88
C ALA A 343 -21.55 -4.79 8.81
N HIS A 344 -20.98 -5.43 9.83
CA HIS A 344 -21.73 -6.27 10.78
C HIS A 344 -22.70 -5.47 11.66
N SER A 345 -22.41 -4.20 11.94
CA SER A 345 -23.36 -3.30 12.62
C SER A 345 -24.66 -3.07 11.83
N ALA A 346 -24.60 -3.16 10.49
CA ALA A 346 -25.77 -3.05 9.62
C ALA A 346 -26.33 -4.42 9.18
N GLU A 347 -25.46 -5.40 8.97
CA GLU A 347 -25.80 -6.75 8.47
C GLU A 347 -26.39 -7.65 9.55
N ASP A 348 -25.77 -7.69 10.73
CA ASP A 348 -26.10 -8.65 11.79
C ASP A 348 -26.80 -8.01 12.99
N VAL A 349 -26.73 -6.68 13.14
CA VAL A 349 -27.49 -5.92 14.16
C VAL A 349 -28.64 -5.14 13.51
N GLY A 350 -28.34 -4.30 12.53
CA GLY A 350 -29.34 -3.63 11.68
C GLY A 350 -30.36 -2.83 12.50
N MET A 351 -31.65 -3.03 12.20
CA MET A 351 -32.73 -2.31 12.86
C MET A 351 -33.05 -2.81 14.27
N ALA A 352 -32.42 -3.89 14.74
CA ALA A 352 -32.58 -4.35 16.13
C ALA A 352 -31.89 -3.42 17.13
N ASP A 353 -30.77 -2.78 16.74
CA ASP A 353 -30.25 -1.59 17.43
C ASP A 353 -29.60 -0.62 16.41
N PRO A 354 -30.35 0.39 15.93
CA PRO A 354 -29.85 1.36 14.96
C PRO A 354 -28.62 2.16 15.44
N ARG A 355 -28.34 2.18 16.75
CA ARG A 355 -27.18 2.90 17.29
C ARG A 355 -25.87 2.18 17.00
N ALA A 356 -25.88 0.88 16.69
CA ALA A 356 -24.67 0.11 16.42
C ALA A 356 -23.81 0.75 15.32
N LEU A 357 -24.43 1.17 14.21
CA LEU A 357 -23.71 1.85 13.12
C LEU A 357 -23.10 3.18 13.57
N VAL A 358 -23.79 3.92 14.44
CA VAL A 358 -23.31 5.20 14.99
C VAL A 358 -22.12 4.99 15.91
N VAL A 359 -22.18 4.00 16.80
CA VAL A 359 -21.09 3.63 17.72
C VAL A 359 -19.86 3.20 16.92
N CYS A 360 -20.03 2.30 15.95
CA CYS A 360 -18.92 1.84 15.11
C CYS A 360 -18.29 2.98 14.27
N SER A 361 -19.11 3.88 13.72
CA SER A 361 -18.62 5.04 12.96
C SER A 361 -17.85 6.00 13.85
N SER A 362 -18.36 6.28 15.05
CA SER A 362 -17.70 7.14 16.04
C SER A 362 -16.38 6.55 16.50
N ALA A 363 -16.33 5.23 16.73
CA ALA A 363 -15.12 4.52 17.10
C ALA A 363 -14.06 4.55 15.99
N LEU A 364 -14.46 4.42 14.71
CA LEU A 364 -13.55 4.58 13.58
C LEU A 364 -12.97 6.00 13.52
N THR A 365 -13.82 7.03 13.67
CA THR A 365 -13.35 8.42 13.70
C THR A 365 -12.42 8.67 14.89
N ALA A 366 -12.74 8.14 16.07
CA ALA A 366 -11.85 8.23 17.23
C ALA A 366 -10.50 7.57 16.94
N PHE A 367 -10.47 6.36 16.36
CA PHE A 367 -9.23 5.70 15.94
C PHE A 367 -8.42 6.53 14.95
N GLN A 368 -9.07 7.12 13.93
CA GLN A 368 -8.40 7.96 12.93
C GLN A 368 -7.75 9.20 13.54
N ASN A 369 -8.35 9.78 14.58
CA ASN A 369 -7.85 10.98 15.24
C ASN A 369 -6.82 10.68 16.34
N MET A 370 -6.97 9.57 17.06
CA MET A 370 -6.08 9.19 18.18
C MET A 370 -4.84 8.43 17.69
N GLY A 371 -4.96 7.65 16.63
CA GLY A 371 -3.91 6.75 16.16
C GLY A 371 -3.70 5.54 17.07
N TYR A 372 -2.66 4.77 16.77
CA TYR A 372 -2.26 3.59 17.53
C TYR A 372 -1.23 3.97 18.61
N PRO A 373 -1.27 3.39 19.83
CA PRO A 373 -2.15 2.30 20.29
C PRO A 373 -3.50 2.73 20.88
N GLU A 374 -3.70 4.01 21.23
CA GLU A 374 -4.87 4.46 22.01
C GLU A 374 -6.21 4.22 21.28
N GLY A 375 -6.21 4.29 19.95
CA GLY A 375 -7.37 3.98 19.12
C GLY A 375 -7.85 2.52 19.22
N LEU A 376 -7.08 1.60 19.83
CA LEU A 376 -7.56 0.24 20.10
C LEU A 376 -8.64 0.19 21.18
N LEU A 377 -8.72 1.21 22.05
CA LEU A 377 -9.77 1.33 23.07
C LEU A 377 -11.16 1.51 22.42
N PRO A 378 -11.41 2.54 21.60
CA PRO A 378 -12.70 2.70 20.93
C PRO A 378 -13.01 1.54 19.96
N LEU A 379 -11.99 0.92 19.34
CA LEU A 379 -12.20 -0.31 18.57
C LEU A 379 -12.79 -1.43 19.44
N SER A 380 -12.16 -1.69 20.58
CA SER A 380 -12.58 -2.76 21.48
C SER A 380 -13.98 -2.50 22.07
N GLU A 381 -14.27 -1.25 22.43
CA GLU A 381 -15.61 -0.81 22.86
C GLU A 381 -16.67 -1.10 21.79
N ALA A 382 -16.41 -0.73 20.54
CA ALA A 382 -17.35 -0.95 19.45
C ALA A 382 -17.53 -2.45 19.11
N ILE A 383 -16.48 -3.27 19.23
CA ILE A 383 -16.58 -4.73 19.09
C ILE A 383 -17.54 -5.30 20.15
N ILE A 384 -17.33 -4.93 21.42
CA ILE A 384 -18.19 -5.35 22.53
C ILE A 384 -19.64 -4.91 22.26
N TYR A 385 -19.84 -3.64 21.88
CA TYR A 385 -21.18 -3.12 21.58
C TYR A 385 -21.91 -3.96 20.52
N VAL A 386 -21.24 -4.29 19.41
CA VAL A 386 -21.85 -5.10 18.34
C VAL A 386 -22.12 -6.54 18.80
N CYS A 387 -21.23 -7.13 19.58
CA CYS A 387 -21.46 -8.47 20.15
C CYS A 387 -22.66 -8.49 21.09
N GLU A 388 -22.83 -7.49 21.95
CA GLU A 388 -23.92 -7.44 22.93
C GLU A 388 -25.24 -6.90 22.36
N ALA A 389 -25.21 -6.27 21.18
CA ALA A 389 -26.42 -5.75 20.54
C ALA A 389 -27.38 -6.87 20.09
N PRO A 390 -28.71 -6.65 20.17
CA PRO A 390 -29.68 -7.60 19.65
C PRO A 390 -29.47 -7.80 18.14
N LYS A 391 -29.51 -9.06 17.69
CA LYS A 391 -29.18 -9.42 16.30
C LYS A 391 -30.39 -9.39 15.39
N SER A 392 -30.22 -8.87 14.18
CA SER A 392 -31.20 -8.96 13.10
C SER A 392 -30.52 -8.77 11.74
N ASN A 393 -30.84 -9.69 10.81
CA ASN A 393 -30.42 -9.61 9.41
C ASN A 393 -31.53 -9.08 8.49
N SER A 394 -32.61 -8.55 9.05
CA SER A 394 -33.81 -8.08 8.32
C SER A 394 -33.47 -7.00 7.28
N VAL A 395 -32.46 -6.18 7.54
CA VAL A 395 -31.95 -5.16 6.62
C VAL A 395 -31.35 -5.81 5.37
N VAL A 396 -30.52 -6.85 5.53
CA VAL A 396 -29.90 -7.57 4.41
C VAL A 396 -30.94 -8.33 3.61
N VAL A 397 -31.88 -9.00 4.29
CA VAL A 397 -33.00 -9.69 3.64
C VAL A 397 -33.81 -8.71 2.79
N ALA A 398 -34.14 -7.54 3.33
CA ALA A 398 -34.89 -6.52 2.62
C ALA A 398 -34.13 -5.93 1.44
N MET A 399 -32.84 -5.65 1.60
CA MET A 399 -31.98 -5.15 0.53
C MET A 399 -31.90 -6.15 -0.63
N ASN A 400 -31.64 -7.42 -0.34
CA ASN A 400 -31.54 -8.47 -1.35
C ASN A 400 -32.87 -8.70 -2.08
N ALA A 401 -33.99 -8.68 -1.36
CA ALA A 401 -35.32 -8.80 -1.96
C ALA A 401 -35.65 -7.62 -2.88
N ALA A 402 -35.31 -6.39 -2.47
CA ALA A 402 -35.49 -5.21 -3.30
C ALA A 402 -34.58 -5.23 -4.54
N GLN A 403 -33.32 -5.67 -4.41
CA GLN A 403 -32.40 -5.83 -5.55
C GLN A 403 -32.91 -6.86 -6.56
N ALA A 404 -33.40 -8.01 -6.08
CA ALA A 404 -33.97 -9.05 -6.94
C ALA A 404 -35.22 -8.55 -7.68
N ALA A 405 -36.10 -7.81 -7.00
CA ALA A 405 -37.28 -7.21 -7.62
C ALA A 405 -36.91 -6.19 -8.70
N ALA A 406 -35.92 -5.32 -8.43
CA ALA A 406 -35.42 -4.33 -9.38
C ALA A 406 -34.79 -4.95 -10.64
N GLN A 407 -34.17 -6.12 -10.53
CA GLN A 407 -33.57 -6.82 -11.68
C GLN A 407 -34.57 -7.60 -12.52
N SER A 408 -35.66 -8.08 -11.91
CA SER A 408 -36.61 -8.99 -12.56
C SER A 408 -37.84 -8.30 -13.15
N THR A 409 -38.18 -7.09 -12.68
CA THR A 409 -39.40 -6.38 -13.08
C THR A 409 -39.14 -5.52 -14.32
N LYS A 410 -39.89 -5.78 -15.41
CA LYS A 410 -39.73 -5.06 -16.69
C LYS A 410 -40.60 -3.80 -16.82
N ASP A 411 -41.77 -3.80 -16.19
CA ASP A 411 -42.76 -2.72 -16.25
C ASP A 411 -42.93 -2.08 -14.87
N ASP A 412 -41.88 -1.41 -14.39
CA ASP A 412 -41.77 -0.83 -13.04
C ASP A 412 -42.03 0.68 -13.00
N THR A 413 -42.88 1.18 -13.90
CA THR A 413 -43.11 2.63 -14.01
C THR A 413 -43.64 3.20 -12.69
N VAL A 414 -43.03 4.30 -12.26
CA VAL A 414 -43.41 5.01 -11.04
C VAL A 414 -44.90 5.38 -11.09
N PRO A 415 -45.72 5.16 -10.05
CA PRO A 415 -47.11 5.59 -10.03
C PRO A 415 -47.26 7.09 -10.31
N MET A 416 -48.26 7.46 -11.12
CA MET A 416 -48.41 8.84 -11.63
C MET A 416 -48.52 9.90 -10.53
N HIS A 417 -49.21 9.58 -9.43
CA HIS A 417 -49.42 10.52 -8.32
C HIS A 417 -48.14 10.81 -7.53
N ILE A 418 -47.06 10.02 -7.65
CA ILE A 418 -45.77 10.31 -6.99
C ILE A 418 -44.65 10.70 -7.96
N ARG A 419 -44.97 10.87 -9.26
CA ARG A 419 -43.99 11.35 -10.25
C ARG A 419 -43.68 12.82 -10.05
N ASN A 420 -42.48 13.23 -10.47
CA ASN A 420 -42.15 14.64 -10.60
C ASN A 420 -43.00 15.28 -11.71
N ALA A 421 -43.87 16.21 -11.34
CA ALA A 421 -44.81 16.88 -12.25
C ALA A 421 -44.28 18.17 -12.87
N VAL A 422 -43.06 18.60 -12.53
CA VAL A 422 -42.48 19.89 -12.98
C VAL A 422 -42.44 19.99 -14.51
N PHE A 423 -42.09 18.91 -15.20
CA PHE A 423 -42.00 18.84 -16.67
C PHE A 423 -43.10 17.97 -17.31
N GLY A 424 -44.12 17.59 -16.54
CA GLY A 424 -45.20 16.70 -17.00
C GLY A 424 -46.21 17.40 -17.91
N ASP A 425 -46.85 16.62 -18.78
CA ASP A 425 -48.02 17.04 -19.55
C ASP A 425 -49.22 17.36 -18.64
N LYS A 426 -50.32 17.85 -19.22
CA LYS A 426 -51.53 18.23 -18.45
C LYS A 426 -52.08 17.07 -17.62
N GLU A 427 -52.00 15.84 -18.12
CA GLU A 427 -52.52 14.66 -17.43
C GLU A 427 -51.63 14.25 -16.25
N ALA A 428 -50.31 14.27 -16.44
CA ALA A 428 -49.33 14.06 -15.38
C ALA A 428 -49.46 15.09 -14.26
N LYS A 429 -49.67 16.37 -14.61
CA LYS A 429 -49.91 17.43 -13.63
C LYS A 429 -51.23 17.24 -12.87
N ALA A 430 -52.29 16.78 -13.54
CA ALA A 430 -53.56 16.48 -12.88
C ALA A 430 -53.41 15.33 -11.86
N LYS A 431 -52.84 14.19 -12.29
CA LYS A 431 -52.64 13.02 -11.42
C LYS A 431 -51.65 13.28 -10.28
N SER A 432 -50.65 14.15 -10.46
CA SER A 432 -49.75 14.54 -9.36
C SER A 432 -50.44 15.27 -8.21
N ARG A 433 -51.59 15.91 -8.45
CA ARG A 433 -52.38 16.56 -7.39
C ARG A 433 -53.09 15.56 -6.49
N GLU A 434 -53.16 14.30 -6.90
CA GLU A 434 -53.70 13.20 -6.09
C GLU A 434 -52.67 12.67 -5.08
N TYR A 435 -51.43 13.18 -5.12
CA TYR A 435 -50.43 12.87 -4.10
C TYR A 435 -50.95 13.27 -2.73
N LYS A 436 -51.02 12.30 -1.81
CA LYS A 436 -51.37 12.59 -0.42
C LYS A 436 -50.09 12.94 0.34
N TYR A 437 -49.87 14.22 0.63
CA TYR A 437 -48.67 14.64 1.35
C TYR A 437 -48.76 14.23 2.83
N PRO A 438 -47.89 13.34 3.36
CA PRO A 438 -48.10 12.72 4.67
C PRO A 438 -48.22 13.68 5.85
N HIS A 439 -47.61 14.87 5.81
CA HIS A 439 -47.71 15.85 6.90
C HIS A 439 -49.12 16.42 7.07
N ASP A 440 -49.92 16.46 6.00
CA ASP A 440 -51.33 16.89 6.06
C ASP A 440 -52.22 15.84 6.76
N TYR A 441 -51.69 14.63 6.98
CA TYR A 441 -52.38 13.50 7.61
C TYR A 441 -51.71 13.07 8.93
N GLY A 442 -50.99 13.98 9.61
CA GLY A 442 -50.35 13.67 10.89
C GLY A 442 -49.11 12.78 10.77
N GLY A 443 -48.49 12.73 9.59
CA GLY A 443 -47.22 12.02 9.33
C GLY A 443 -47.38 10.62 8.72
N TYR A 444 -48.62 10.15 8.48
CA TYR A 444 -48.87 8.92 7.73
C TYR A 444 -50.16 8.99 6.94
N VAL A 445 -50.11 8.53 5.69
CA VAL A 445 -51.29 8.31 4.86
C VAL A 445 -51.09 7.08 3.99
N GLU A 446 -52.13 6.25 3.91
CA GLU A 446 -52.13 5.09 3.04
C GLU A 446 -52.26 5.54 1.57
N GLN A 447 -51.25 5.18 0.78
CA GLN A 447 -51.22 5.32 -0.67
C GLN A 447 -50.19 4.36 -1.25
N GLN A 448 -50.30 4.10 -2.55
CA GLN A 448 -49.36 3.27 -3.28
C GLN A 448 -48.06 4.04 -3.55
N TYR A 449 -46.91 3.42 -3.22
CA TYR A 449 -45.58 3.95 -3.52
C TYR A 449 -44.80 3.09 -4.52
N LEU A 450 -45.05 1.78 -4.52
CA LEU A 450 -44.46 0.84 -5.49
C LEU A 450 -45.20 0.91 -6.84
N PRO A 451 -44.53 0.55 -7.96
CA PRO A 451 -45.18 0.33 -9.25
C PRO A 451 -46.35 -0.64 -9.16
N ASP A 452 -47.27 -0.59 -10.12
CA ASP A 452 -48.44 -1.49 -10.16
C ASP A 452 -48.03 -2.97 -10.18
N SER A 453 -46.94 -3.29 -10.89
CA SER A 453 -46.35 -4.63 -10.97
C SER A 453 -45.81 -5.17 -9.63
N LEU A 454 -45.52 -4.29 -8.67
CA LEU A 454 -45.00 -4.62 -7.34
C LEU A 454 -45.95 -4.20 -6.22
N LYS A 455 -47.22 -3.92 -6.55
CA LYS A 455 -48.19 -3.50 -5.56
C LYS A 455 -48.39 -4.58 -4.51
N GLY A 456 -48.22 -4.21 -3.24
CA GLY A 456 -48.36 -5.13 -2.11
C GLY A 456 -47.11 -5.97 -1.81
N SER A 457 -46.03 -5.85 -2.59
CA SER A 457 -44.77 -6.49 -2.25
C SER A 457 -44.22 -5.97 -0.92
N VAL A 458 -43.71 -6.87 -0.09
CA VAL A 458 -43.09 -6.56 1.20
C VAL A 458 -41.64 -7.01 1.17
N PHE A 459 -40.72 -6.04 1.13
CA PHE A 459 -39.28 -6.34 1.18
C PHE A 459 -38.76 -6.37 2.62
N TYR A 460 -39.23 -5.46 3.46
CA TYR A 460 -38.80 -5.36 4.85
C TYR A 460 -39.87 -5.85 5.82
N THR A 461 -39.52 -6.91 6.55
CA THR A 461 -40.29 -7.48 7.65
C THR A 461 -39.46 -7.36 8.93
N PRO A 462 -39.87 -6.53 9.92
CA PRO A 462 -39.13 -6.41 11.17
C PRO A 462 -39.17 -7.71 11.96
N GLY A 463 -38.04 -8.07 12.57
CA GLY A 463 -37.96 -9.16 13.52
C GLY A 463 -38.61 -8.84 14.87
N ASN A 464 -38.40 -9.73 15.84
CA ASN A 464 -38.91 -9.56 17.21
C ASN A 464 -37.79 -9.16 18.20
N ASN A 465 -36.63 -8.71 17.70
CA ASN A 465 -35.45 -8.41 18.51
C ASN A 465 -35.25 -6.90 18.65
N GLY A 466 -34.92 -6.46 19.86
CA GLY A 466 -34.57 -5.07 20.14
C GLY A 466 -35.61 -4.06 19.64
N PHE A 467 -35.12 -3.01 18.98
CA PHE A 467 -35.92 -1.91 18.45
C PHE A 467 -36.89 -2.34 17.33
N GLU A 468 -36.69 -3.49 16.67
CA GLU A 468 -37.62 -3.96 15.65
C GLU A 468 -39.01 -4.29 16.20
N THR A 469 -39.13 -4.59 17.50
CA THR A 469 -40.43 -4.76 18.16
C THR A 469 -41.27 -3.48 18.11
N GLU A 470 -40.65 -2.32 18.29
CA GLU A 470 -41.31 -1.02 18.17
C GLU A 470 -41.61 -0.68 16.71
N VAL A 471 -40.70 -1.00 15.80
CA VAL A 471 -40.94 -0.85 14.35
C VAL A 471 -42.15 -1.69 13.93
N LYS A 472 -42.27 -2.92 14.42
CA LYS A 472 -43.40 -3.81 14.14
C LYS A 472 -44.73 -3.22 14.64
N LYS A 473 -44.78 -2.76 15.90
CA LYS A 473 -45.98 -2.07 16.45
C LYS A 473 -46.37 -0.84 15.62
N LEU A 474 -45.38 -0.05 15.17
CA LEU A 474 -45.63 1.13 14.33
C LEU A 474 -46.18 0.73 12.96
N ARG A 475 -45.75 -0.39 12.39
CA ARG A 475 -46.27 -0.91 11.12
C ARG A 475 -47.68 -1.47 11.26
N GLU A 476 -47.96 -2.21 12.33
CA GLU A 476 -49.31 -2.73 12.63
C GLU A 476 -50.31 -1.58 12.75
N LYS A 477 -49.96 -0.50 13.47
CA LYS A 477 -50.79 0.73 13.55
C LYS A 477 -51.06 1.39 12.20
N ARG A 478 -50.19 1.15 11.22
CA ARG A 478 -50.28 1.67 9.85
C ARG A 478 -50.94 0.69 8.87
N GLY A 479 -51.35 -0.50 9.32
CA GLY A 479 -51.90 -1.56 8.47
C GLY A 479 -50.86 -2.21 7.54
N LYS A 480 -49.59 -2.29 7.98
CA LYS A 480 -48.42 -2.72 7.17
C LYS A 480 -47.70 -3.96 7.69
#